data_AF-A0A6N7MDL2-F1
#
_entry.id   AF-A0A6N7MDL2-F1
#
_cell.length_a   1.000
_cell.length_b   1.000
_cell.length_c   1.000
_cell.angle_alpha   90.00
_cell.angle_beta   90.00
_cell.angle_gamma   90.00
#
_symmetry.space_group_name_H-M   'P 1'
#
loop_
_entity.id
_entity.type
_entity.pdbx_description
1 polymer ?
#
loop_
_entity_poly.entity_id
_entity_poly.type
_entity_poly.pdbx_seq_one_letter_code
_entity_poly.pdbx_strand_id
1 'polypeptide(L)'
;MKVIKLSDYKSTLAKDFITDVEQKNYEAILADPPWRFQNRTGKMAPEHKRLNRYPTLSLDEIKEIPAHLVANNNSHLYLWVPNALLKEGLDVLEAWGFKYKSNI
;
A
#
# COMPACT_ATOMS: atom_id res chain seq x y z
N MET A 1 -19.93 1.43 14.86
CA MET A 1 -19.06 0.55 14.05
C MET A 1 -19.58 0.56 12.62
N LYS A 2 -18.81 1.00 11.64
CA LYS A 2 -19.23 0.93 10.22
C LYS A 2 -19.09 -0.51 9.77
N VAL A 3 -20.17 -1.13 9.31
CA VAL A 3 -20.12 -2.48 8.74
C VAL A 3 -19.45 -2.38 7.37
N ILE A 4 -18.23 -2.89 7.24
CA ILE A 4 -17.52 -3.00 5.96
C ILE A 4 -18.21 -4.10 5.14
N LYS A 5 -18.77 -3.76 3.97
CA LYS A 5 -19.31 -4.76 3.04
C LYS A 5 -18.32 -4.98 1.91
N LEU A 6 -17.95 -6.23 1.65
CA LEU A 6 -17.08 -6.59 0.52
C LEU A 6 -17.62 -6.12 -0.84
N SER A 7 -18.95 -5.93 -0.95
CA SER A 7 -19.60 -5.36 -2.13
C SER A 7 -19.18 -3.92 -2.44
N ASP A 8 -18.70 -3.18 -1.43
CA ASP A 8 -18.34 -1.77 -1.57
C ASP A 8 -16.98 -1.61 -2.27
N TYR A 9 -16.20 -2.68 -2.36
CA TYR A 9 -14.89 -2.71 -3.01
C TYR A 9 -14.96 -3.54 -4.29
N LYS A 10 -14.51 -2.96 -5.41
CA LYS A 10 -14.47 -3.66 -6.71
C LYS A 10 -13.18 -4.47 -6.89
N SER A 11 -12.07 -3.92 -6.41
CA SER A 11 -10.72 -4.51 -6.50
C SER A 11 -10.63 -5.84 -5.77
N THR A 12 -10.03 -6.84 -6.40
CA THR A 12 -9.74 -8.12 -5.75
C THR A 12 -8.73 -7.95 -4.63
N LEU A 13 -7.71 -7.11 -4.82
CA LEU A 13 -6.70 -6.81 -3.79
C LEU A 13 -7.32 -6.20 -2.54
N ALA A 14 -8.26 -5.26 -2.70
CA ALA A 14 -8.97 -4.68 -1.58
C ALA A 14 -9.81 -5.72 -0.82
N LYS A 15 -10.45 -6.65 -1.55
CA LYS A 15 -11.24 -7.74 -0.94
C LYS A 15 -10.34 -8.74 -0.22
N ASP A 16 -9.21 -9.10 -0.81
CA ASP A 16 -8.22 -10.00 -0.22
C ASP A 16 -7.70 -9.39 1.08
N PHE A 17 -7.31 -8.11 1.04
CA PHE A 17 -6.92 -7.37 2.23
C PHE A 17 -7.99 -7.41 3.33
N ILE A 18 -9.24 -7.07 3.02
CA ILE A 18 -10.36 -7.08 4.00
C ILE A 18 -10.63 -8.49 4.55
N THR A 19 -10.40 -9.53 3.75
CA THR A 19 -10.63 -10.92 4.16
C THR A 19 -9.51 -11.40 5.09
N ASP A 20 -8.27 -11.01 4.81
CA ASP A 20 -7.10 -11.47 5.54
C ASP A 20 -6.86 -10.66 6.83
N VAL A 21 -7.24 -9.39 6.84
CA VAL A 21 -7.11 -8.55 8.03
C VAL A 21 -8.38 -8.61 8.87
N GLU A 22 -8.26 -9.10 10.10
CA GLU A 22 -9.31 -8.91 11.10
C GLU A 22 -9.55 -7.40 11.30
N GLN A 23 -10.80 -6.97 11.53
CA GLN A 23 -11.18 -5.57 11.80
C GLN A 23 -10.61 -5.07 13.14
N LYS A 24 -9.29 -4.97 13.22
CA LYS A 24 -8.53 -4.45 14.34
C LYS A 24 -8.26 -2.97 14.10
N ASN A 25 -8.23 -2.20 15.18
CA ASN A 25 -7.87 -0.79 15.15
C ASN A 25 -6.43 -0.65 15.64
N TYR A 26 -5.47 -0.70 14.72
CA TYR A 26 -4.06 -0.57 15.05
C TYR A 26 -3.68 0.90 15.30
N GLU A 27 -2.86 1.13 16.32
CA GLU A 27 -2.27 2.44 16.63
C GLU A 27 -1.00 2.70 15.79
N ALA A 28 -0.36 1.65 15.29
CA ALA A 28 0.79 1.73 14.41
C ALA A 28 0.66 0.70 13.27
N ILE A 29 0.89 1.16 12.04
CA ILE A 29 0.88 0.35 10.83
C ILE A 29 2.24 0.50 10.17
N LEU A 30 2.87 -0.61 9.81
CA LEU A 30 4.06 -0.64 8.97
C LEU A 30 3.67 -1.31 7.65
N ALA A 31 3.92 -0.63 6.53
CA ALA A 31 3.56 -1.11 5.21
C ALA A 31 4.74 -1.03 4.24
N ASP A 32 4.96 -2.11 3.50
CA ASP A 32 5.92 -2.19 2.40
C ASP A 32 5.19 -2.68 1.13
N PRO A 33 4.57 -1.77 0.36
CA PRO A 33 3.87 -2.14 -0.86
C PRO A 33 4.83 -2.71 -1.92
N PRO A 34 4.36 -3.63 -2.77
CA PRO A 34 5.20 -4.21 -3.83
C PRO A 34 5.32 -3.23 -5.02
N TRP A 35 6.13 -2.19 -4.86
CA TRP A 35 6.28 -1.08 -5.81
C TRP A 35 6.74 -1.50 -7.21
N ARG A 36 6.02 -1.06 -8.24
CA ARG A 36 6.45 -1.18 -9.65
C ARG A 36 7.18 0.06 -10.12
N PHE A 37 8.43 -0.10 -10.57
CA PHE A 37 9.22 0.98 -11.17
C PHE A 37 8.87 1.17 -12.65
N GLN A 38 8.84 2.42 -13.11
CA GLN A 38 8.60 2.74 -14.54
C GLN A 38 9.77 2.29 -15.44
N ASN A 39 11.01 2.43 -14.97
CA ASN A 39 12.21 2.07 -15.72
C ASN A 39 12.52 0.57 -15.63
N ARG A 40 11.94 -0.23 -16.53
CA ARG A 40 12.14 -1.69 -16.62
C ARG A 40 13.52 -2.12 -17.16
N THR A 41 14.34 -1.18 -17.64
CA THR A 41 15.60 -1.44 -18.38
C THR A 41 16.89 -1.33 -17.57
N GLY A 42 16.84 -0.93 -16.29
CA GLY A 42 18.01 -0.91 -15.41
C GLY A 42 18.34 -2.28 -14.81
N LYS A 43 19.61 -2.57 -14.51
CA LYS A 43 20.06 -3.78 -13.78
C LYS A 43 19.34 -4.02 -12.43
N MET A 44 18.70 -2.99 -11.89
CA MET A 44 17.94 -3.01 -10.63
C MET A 44 16.43 -3.24 -10.83
N ALA A 45 15.91 -3.31 -12.06
CA ALA A 45 14.50 -3.54 -12.29
C ALA A 45 14.10 -4.95 -11.80
N PRO A 46 12.98 -5.08 -11.04
CA PRO A 46 12.48 -6.38 -10.59
C PRO A 46 12.26 -7.39 -11.73
N GLU A 47 12.10 -6.88 -12.94
CA GLU A 47 11.72 -7.67 -14.11
C GLU A 47 12.91 -8.23 -14.90
N HIS A 48 14.15 -7.92 -14.49
CA HIS A 48 15.34 -8.57 -15.02
C HIS A 48 15.39 -10.03 -14.57
N LYS A 49 15.34 -10.98 -15.53
CA LYS A 49 15.24 -12.45 -15.41
C LYS A 49 16.34 -13.18 -14.60
N ARG A 50 17.11 -12.50 -13.76
CA ARG A 50 18.22 -13.09 -12.97
C ARG A 50 17.90 -13.33 -11.50
N LEU A 51 16.75 -12.88 -11.00
CA LEU A 51 16.38 -13.02 -9.57
C LEU A 51 14.90 -13.40 -9.45
N ASN A 52 14.59 -14.46 -8.70
CA ASN A 52 13.22 -14.82 -8.30
C ASN A 52 12.62 -13.64 -7.54
N ARG A 53 11.64 -12.97 -8.13
CA ARG A 53 11.03 -11.77 -7.54
C ARG A 53 9.53 -11.92 -7.48
N TYR A 54 8.96 -11.41 -6.40
CA TYR A 54 7.52 -11.35 -6.19
C TYR A 54 6.87 -10.41 -7.22
N PRO A 55 5.59 -10.64 -7.57
CA PRO A 55 4.85 -9.74 -8.45
C PRO A 55 4.75 -8.34 -7.83
N THR A 56 4.82 -7.30 -8.68
CA THR A 56 4.67 -5.90 -8.28
C THR A 56 3.30 -5.36 -8.65
N LEU A 57 2.80 -4.42 -7.86
CA LEU A 57 1.55 -3.71 -8.11
C LEU A 57 1.82 -2.34 -8.75
N SER A 58 0.94 -1.94 -9.65
CA SER A 58 0.86 -0.57 -10.13
C SER A 58 0.47 0.37 -8.99
N LEU A 59 0.74 1.66 -9.19
CA LEU A 59 0.39 2.68 -8.21
C LEU A 59 -1.12 2.71 -7.88
N ASP A 60 -1.97 2.52 -8.89
CA ASP A 60 -3.43 2.50 -8.69
C ASP A 60 -3.86 1.27 -7.89
N GLU A 61 -3.30 0.09 -8.18
CA GLU A 61 -3.54 -1.13 -7.40
C GLU A 61 -3.11 -0.97 -5.93
N ILE A 62 -1.99 -0.28 -5.65
CA ILE A 62 -1.55 -0.01 -4.27
C ILE A 62 -2.52 0.94 -3.56
N LYS A 63 -2.97 2.01 -4.23
CA LYS A 63 -3.93 2.98 -3.66
C LYS A 63 -5.29 2.35 -3.32
N GLU A 64 -5.69 1.30 -4.04
CA GLU A 64 -6.95 0.59 -3.79
C GLU A 64 -6.95 -0.21 -2.49
N ILE A 65 -5.79 -0.51 -1.90
CA ILE A 65 -5.69 -1.23 -0.63
C ILE A 65 -6.29 -0.36 0.49
N PRO A 66 -7.34 -0.80 1.19
CA PRO A 66 -8.06 0.07 2.12
C PRO A 66 -7.44 0.05 3.52
N ALA A 67 -6.17 0.47 3.64
CA ALA A 67 -5.42 0.43 4.90
C ALA A 67 -6.06 1.24 6.04
N HIS A 68 -6.84 2.28 5.72
CA HIS A 68 -7.63 3.04 6.70
C HIS A 68 -8.64 2.19 7.49
N LEU A 69 -9.06 1.04 6.96
CA LEU A 69 -10.04 0.17 7.64
C LEU A 69 -9.49 -0.52 8.89
N VAL A 70 -8.16 -0.65 8.98
CA VAL A 70 -7.49 -1.24 10.14
C VAL A 70 -6.82 -0.19 11.02
N ALA A 71 -6.98 1.08 10.69
CA ALA A 71 -6.36 2.19 11.40
C ALA A 71 -7.26 2.67 12.55
N ASN A 72 -6.69 2.86 13.73
CA ASN A 72 -7.34 3.64 14.78
C ASN A 72 -7.39 5.13 14.38
N ASN A 73 -8.34 5.89 14.93
CA ASN A 73 -8.50 7.34 14.68
C ASN A 73 -7.22 8.12 14.98
N ASN A 74 -6.46 7.71 16.01
CA ASN A 74 -5.15 8.25 16.33
C ASN A 74 -4.11 7.16 16.11
N SER A 75 -3.65 7.03 14.87
CA SER A 75 -2.66 6.03 14.48
C SER A 75 -1.57 6.62 13.60
N HIS A 76 -0.44 5.92 13.55
CA HIS A 76 0.69 6.26 12.69
C HIS A 76 0.88 5.19 11.61
N LEU A 77 1.16 5.65 10.39
CA LEU A 77 1.58 4.80 9.28
C LEU A 77 3.05 5.06 8.97
N TYR A 78 3.85 4.00 9.01
CA TYR A 78 5.20 3.95 8.48
C TYR A 78 5.12 3.26 7.11
N LEU A 79 5.23 4.05 6.05
CA LEU A 79 5.18 3.55 4.68
C LEU A 79 6.60 3.48 4.12
N TRP A 80 7.05 2.28 3.75
CA TRP A 80 8.30 2.12 3.02
C TRP A 80 8.10 2.56 1.56
N VAL A 81 8.94 3.48 1.11
CA VAL A 81 8.87 4.04 -0.24
C VAL A 81 10.29 4.15 -0.81
N PRO A 82 10.57 3.60 -2.00
CA PRO A 82 11.82 3.85 -2.69
C PRO A 82 11.99 5.34 -2.99
N ASN A 83 13.21 5.88 -2.85
CA ASN A 83 13.48 7.30 -3.12
C ASN A 83 13.03 7.76 -4.52
N ALA A 84 13.09 6.89 -5.52
CA ALA A 84 12.65 7.19 -6.88
C ALA A 84 11.12 7.29 -7.05
N LEU A 85 10.35 6.85 -6.05
CA LEU A 85 8.89 6.79 -6.03
C LEU A 85 8.30 7.63 -4.89
N LEU A 86 9.04 8.62 -4.38
CA LEU A 86 8.61 9.41 -3.22
C LEU A 86 7.27 10.11 -3.47
N LYS A 87 7.06 10.65 -4.68
CA LYS A 87 5.81 11.30 -5.05
C LYS A 87 4.65 10.30 -4.99
N GLU A 88 4.83 9.12 -5.58
CA GLU A 88 3.85 8.03 -5.57
C GLU A 88 3.56 7.54 -4.15
N GLY A 89 4.57 7.50 -3.28
CA GLY A 89 4.39 7.20 -1.86
C GLY A 89 3.50 8.20 -1.14
N LEU A 90 3.65 9.50 -1.42
CA LEU A 90 2.76 10.53 -0.88
C LEU A 90 1.33 10.38 -1.39
N ASP A 91 1.17 10.08 -2.69
CA ASP A 91 -0.14 9.81 -3.30
C ASP A 91 -0.84 8.59 -2.63
N VAL A 92 -0.07 7.56 -2.24
CA VAL A 92 -0.59 6.40 -1.48
C VAL A 92 -0.98 6.77 -0.06
N LEU A 93 -0.17 7.55 0.66
CA LEU A 93 -0.51 8.03 2.00
C LEU A 93 -1.86 8.76 2.00
N GLU A 94 -2.05 9.67 1.05
CA GLU A 94 -3.30 10.41 0.90
C GLU A 94 -4.48 9.48 0.59
N ALA A 95 -4.33 8.56 -0.36
CA ALA A 95 -5.37 7.59 -0.70
C ALA A 95 -5.78 6.71 0.48
N TRP A 96 -4.82 6.38 1.35
CA TRP A 96 -5.06 5.60 2.56
C TRP A 96 -5.53 6.44 3.75
N GLY A 97 -5.77 7.74 3.57
CA GLY A 97 -6.32 8.63 4.60
C GLY A 97 -5.29 9.12 5.63
N PHE A 98 -3.99 8.99 5.36
CA PHE A 98 -2.93 9.46 6.24
C PHE A 98 -2.35 10.80 5.78
N LYS A 99 -2.04 11.66 6.75
CA LYS A 99 -1.36 12.93 6.49
C LYS A 99 0.15 12.76 6.64
N TYR A 100 0.92 13.12 5.62
CA TYR A 100 2.37 13.14 5.68
C TYR A 100 2.89 14.04 6.82
N LYS A 101 3.93 13.57 7.52
CA LYS A 101 4.59 14.28 8.64
C LYS A 101 6.08 14.46 8.44
N SER A 102 6.81 13.37 8.20
CA SER A 102 8.25 13.35 7.98
C SER A 102 8.66 12.09 7.21
N ASN A 103 9.86 12.12 6.65
CA ASN A 103 10.61 10.93 6.25
C ASN A 103 11.68 10.62 7.31
N ILE A 104 12.17 9.37 7.31
CA ILE A 104 13.22 8.86 8.20
C ILE A 104 14.30 8.15 7.40
#